data_AF-A0A453IT62-F1
#
_entry.id   AF-A0A453IT62-F1
#
_cell.length_a   1.000
_cell.length_b   1.000
_cell.length_c   1.000
_cell.angle_alpha   90.00
_cell.angle_beta   90.00
_cell.angle_gamma   90.00
#
_symmetry.space_group_name_H-M   'P 1'
#
loop_
_entity.id
_entity.type
_entity.pdbx_description
1 polymer ?
#
loop_
_entity_poly.entity_id
_entity_poly.type
_entity_poly.pdbx_seq_one_letter_code
_entity_poly.pdbx_strand_id
1 'polypeptide(L)'
;MVTNLYCYFQYFSVPFSMGSLFPHMDVDHGELPITTGDGTITVTARFIKGVDKRATITKGWSDFFCQAHMNEGQVYAFAFKCTSKGLCLIIYSI
;
A
#
# COMPACT_ATOMS: atom_id res chain seq x y z
N MET A 1 -3.74 26.92 -2.13
CA MET A 1 -4.37 25.71 -1.57
C MET A 1 -3.24 24.71 -1.34
N VAL A 2 -2.74 24.57 -0.11
CA VAL A 2 -1.62 23.67 0.21
C VAL A 2 -2.22 22.32 0.57
N THR A 3 -2.41 21.45 -0.41
CA THR A 3 -2.84 20.08 -0.14
C THR A 3 -1.61 19.24 0.19
N ASN A 4 -1.42 19.02 1.48
CA ASN A 4 -1.05 17.74 2.06
C ASN A 4 0.29 17.09 1.59
N LEU A 5 1.40 17.59 2.16
CA LEU A 5 2.73 17.00 2.00
C LEU A 5 2.91 15.63 2.70
N TYR A 6 1.90 15.10 3.40
CA TYR A 6 2.05 13.91 4.26
C TYR A 6 1.52 12.60 3.68
N CYS A 7 0.79 12.61 2.56
CA CYS A 7 0.18 11.39 1.99
C CYS A 7 0.97 10.77 0.83
N TYR A 8 2.28 11.04 0.70
CA TYR A 8 3.08 10.50 -0.41
C TYR A 8 3.50 9.04 -0.22
N PHE A 9 3.59 8.57 1.04
CA PHE A 9 4.14 7.26 1.37
C PHE A 9 3.29 6.56 2.43
N GLN A 10 3.19 5.23 2.33
CA GLN A 10 2.70 4.38 3.41
C GLN A 10 3.82 3.48 3.90
N TYR A 11 4.12 3.55 5.20
CA TYR A 11 5.13 2.71 5.83
C TYR A 11 4.49 1.57 6.60
N PHE A 12 5.11 0.40 6.56
CA PHE A 12 4.79 -0.72 7.44
C PHE A 12 5.83 -0.84 8.56
N SER A 13 5.44 -1.40 9.71
CA SER A 13 6.37 -1.62 10.82
C SER A 13 7.44 -2.64 10.44
N VAL A 14 8.64 -2.53 11.02
CA VAL A 14 9.75 -3.47 10.72
C VAL A 14 9.38 -4.93 11.00
N PRO A 15 8.76 -5.29 12.16
CA PRO A 15 8.40 -6.68 12.43
C PRO A 15 7.43 -7.25 11.39
N PHE A 16 6.41 -6.48 11.01
CA PHE A 16 5.45 -6.90 9.99
C PHE A 16 6.07 -6.97 8.59
N SER A 17 6.91 -5.98 8.24
CA SER A 17 7.62 -5.94 6.96
C SER A 17 8.49 -7.19 6.76
N MET A 18 9.30 -7.51 7.78
CA MET A 18 10.23 -8.64 7.71
C MET A 18 9.54 -10.00 7.83
N GLY A 19 8.55 -10.12 8.73
CA GLY A 19 7.90 -11.39 9.01
C GLY A 19 6.83 -11.79 7.99
N SER A 20 6.15 -10.80 7.40
CA SER A 20 4.94 -11.04 6.61
C SER A 20 5.00 -10.53 5.18
N LEU A 21 5.66 -9.40 4.92
CA LEU A 21 5.60 -8.75 3.59
C LEU A 21 6.72 -9.18 2.66
N PHE A 22 7.98 -9.09 3.11
CA PHE A 22 9.14 -9.42 2.28
C PHE A 22 9.17 -10.86 1.73
N PRO A 23 8.69 -11.90 2.44
CA PRO A 23 8.63 -13.25 1.88
C PRO A 23 7.73 -13.40 0.65
N HIS A 24 6.80 -12.47 0.43
CA HIS A 24 5.82 -12.51 -0.66
C HIS A 24 6.02 -11.40 -1.69
N MET A 25 7.08 -10.62 -1.52
CA MET A 25 7.37 -9.50 -2.40
C MET A 25 8.26 -9.97 -3.56
N ASP A 26 7.78 -9.76 -4.78
CA ASP A 26 8.59 -9.93 -5.98
C ASP A 26 9.52 -8.72 -6.14
N VAL A 27 10.83 -8.96 -5.98
CA VAL A 27 11.87 -7.92 -5.93
C VAL A 27 12.06 -7.26 -7.30
N ASP A 28 11.71 -7.94 -8.39
CA ASP A 28 12.10 -7.52 -9.74
C ASP A 28 11.10 -6.54 -10.38
N HIS A 29 9.86 -6.49 -9.89
CA HIS A 29 8.83 -5.60 -10.45
C HIS A 29 8.37 -4.53 -9.45
N GLY A 30 8.27 -4.85 -8.15
CA GLY A 30 7.87 -3.90 -7.12
C GLY A 30 6.52 -3.22 -7.38
N GLU A 31 5.73 -3.69 -8.35
CA GLU A 31 4.37 -3.22 -8.62
C GLU A 31 3.40 -3.91 -7.68
N LEU A 32 2.49 -3.14 -7.09
CA LEU A 32 1.49 -3.60 -6.15
C LEU A 32 0.14 -2.98 -6.51
N PRO A 33 -0.79 -3.76 -7.06
CA PRO A 33 -2.18 -3.32 -7.21
C PRO A 33 -2.79 -3.06 -5.83
N ILE A 34 -3.36 -1.88 -5.64
CA ILE A 34 -4.12 -1.47 -4.46
C ILE A 34 -5.56 -1.25 -4.87
N THR A 35 -6.49 -1.91 -4.18
CA THR A 35 -7.92 -1.87 -4.48
C THR A 35 -8.73 -1.56 -3.23
N THR A 36 -9.80 -0.78 -3.34
CA THR A 36 -10.76 -0.60 -2.24
C THR A 36 -11.53 -1.89 -1.99
N GLY A 37 -12.01 -2.09 -0.75
CA GLY A 37 -12.75 -3.30 -0.37
C GLY A 37 -13.99 -3.59 -1.21
N ASP A 38 -14.62 -2.54 -1.76
CA ASP A 38 -15.77 -2.62 -2.68
C ASP A 38 -15.37 -2.81 -4.16
N GLY A 39 -14.08 -2.77 -4.47
CA GLY A 39 -13.53 -2.94 -5.81
C GLY A 39 -13.67 -1.74 -6.74
N THR A 40 -14.21 -0.60 -6.27
CA THR A 40 -14.52 0.55 -7.15
C THR A 40 -13.28 1.33 -7.59
N ILE A 41 -12.26 1.41 -6.74
CA ILE A 41 -10.99 2.08 -7.02
C ILE A 41 -9.88 1.05 -7.07
N THR A 42 -9.06 1.10 -8.12
CA THR A 42 -7.83 0.30 -8.24
C THR A 42 -6.71 1.14 -8.81
N VAL A 43 -5.56 1.15 -8.15
CA VAL A 43 -4.36 1.86 -8.58
C VAL A 43 -3.16 0.92 -8.51
N THR A 44 -2.29 0.96 -9.53
CA THR A 44 -0.99 0.30 -9.44
C THR A 44 -0.03 1.20 -8.69
N ALA A 45 0.43 0.73 -7.53
CA ALA A 45 1.42 1.42 -6.72
C ALA A 45 2.78 0.75 -6.79
N ARG A 46 3.82 1.43 -6.30
CA ARG A 46 5.16 0.85 -6.15
C ARG A 46 5.45 0.50 -4.71
N PHE A 47 5.72 -0.77 -4.47
CA PHE A 47 6.12 -1.34 -3.20
C PHE A 47 7.63 -1.57 -3.19
N ILE A 48 8.32 -1.03 -2.19
CA ILE A 48 9.77 -1.11 -2.09
C ILE A 48 10.21 -1.65 -0.72
N LYS A 49 11.35 -2.33 -0.72
CA LYS A 49 12.09 -2.66 0.50
C LYS A 49 13.05 -1.52 0.81
N GLY A 50 12.75 -0.76 1.86
CA GLY A 50 13.63 0.29 2.35
C GLY A 50 14.91 -0.25 2.98
N VAL A 51 15.97 0.56 2.94
CA VAL A 51 17.25 0.27 3.64
C VAL A 51 17.08 0.19 5.17
N ASP A 52 16.02 0.82 5.68
CA ASP A 52 15.57 0.79 7.07
C ASP A 52 14.79 -0.49 7.44
N LYS A 53 14.74 -1.46 6.52
CA LYS A 53 14.02 -2.74 6.66
C LYS A 53 12.50 -2.58 6.74
N ARG A 54 11.95 -1.43 6.37
CA ARG A 54 10.50 -1.23 6.23
C ARG A 54 10.06 -1.51 4.80
N ALA A 55 8.89 -2.13 4.69
CA ALA A 55 8.17 -2.13 3.44
C ALA A 55 7.44 -0.79 3.30
N THR A 56 7.52 -0.19 2.11
CA THR A 56 6.95 1.14 1.85
C THR A 56 6.20 1.15 0.53
N ILE A 57 4.97 1.66 0.53
CA ILE A 57 4.26 2.02 -0.70
C ILE A 57 4.64 3.45 -1.04
N THR A 58 5.07 3.64 -2.28
CA THR A 58 5.58 4.91 -2.79
C THR A 58 4.67 5.46 -3.88
N LYS A 59 5.10 5.42 -5.13
CA LYS A 59 4.33 5.90 -6.28
C LYS A 59 2.94 5.25 -6.28
N GLY A 60 1.90 6.04 -6.58
CA GLY A 60 0.51 5.59 -6.64
C GLY A 60 -0.23 5.59 -5.30
N TRP A 61 0.46 5.71 -4.16
CA TRP A 61 -0.21 5.79 -2.85
C TRP A 61 -1.06 7.06 -2.70
N SER A 62 -0.48 8.23 -3.00
CA SER A 62 -1.20 9.51 -2.93
C SER A 62 -2.44 9.53 -3.82
N ASP A 63 -2.32 8.95 -5.02
CA ASP A 63 -3.40 8.90 -6.00
C ASP A 63 -4.53 8.00 -5.50
N PHE A 64 -4.19 6.83 -4.94
CA PHE A 64 -5.15 5.96 -4.30
C PHE A 64 -5.83 6.64 -3.10
N PHE A 65 -5.07 7.27 -2.21
CA PHE A 65 -5.59 7.95 -1.02
C PHE A 65 -6.62 9.02 -1.40
N CYS A 66 -6.32 9.84 -2.41
CA CYS A 66 -7.23 10.86 -2.92
C CYS A 66 -8.48 10.25 -3.59
N GLN A 67 -8.31 9.24 -4.46
CA GLN A 67 -9.42 8.64 -5.19
C GLN A 67 -10.36 7.80 -4.31
N ALA A 68 -9.80 7.13 -3.30
CA ALA A 68 -10.57 6.37 -2.31
C ALA A 68 -11.19 7.26 -1.23
N HIS A 69 -11.05 8.58 -1.33
CA HIS A 69 -11.55 9.56 -0.35
C HIS A 69 -11.13 9.23 1.09
N MET A 70 -9.90 8.73 1.25
CA MET A 70 -9.36 8.42 2.56
C MET A 70 -9.12 9.71 3.35
N ASN A 71 -9.27 9.63 4.67
CA ASN A 71 -9.12 10.76 5.57
C ASN A 71 -8.07 10.46 6.63
N GLU A 72 -7.27 11.47 6.95
CA GLU A 72 -6.31 11.38 8.05
C GLU A 72 -7.02 11.16 9.39
N GLY A 73 -6.40 10.38 10.27
CA GLY A 73 -6.97 10.02 11.57
C GLY A 73 -8.02 8.91 11.55
N GLN A 74 -8.45 8.45 10.37
CA GLN A 74 -9.31 7.27 10.23
C GLN A 74 -8.49 5.98 10.23
N VAL A 75 -9.13 4.90 10.67
CA VAL A 75 -8.52 3.57 10.70
C VAL A 75 -8.96 2.78 9.48
N TYR A 76 -8.00 2.17 8.81
CA TYR A 76 -8.21 1.34 7.64
C TYR A 76 -7.56 -0.03 7.84
N ALA A 77 -8.21 -1.08 7.34
CA ALA A 77 -7.66 -2.43 7.36
C ALA A 77 -6.96 -2.74 6.03
N PHE A 78 -5.72 -3.24 6.13
CA PHE A 78 -4.87 -3.62 5.01
C PHE A 78 -4.87 -5.15 4.86
N ALA A 79 -5.51 -5.65 3.81
CA ALA A 79 -5.58 -7.08 3.51
C ALA A 79 -4.66 -7.42 2.34
N PHE A 80 -3.57 -8.14 2.62
CA PHE A 80 -2.65 -8.63 1.61
C PHE A 80 -3.14 -9.98 1.08
N LYS A 81 -3.24 -10.10 -0.25
CA LYS A 81 -3.64 -11.32 -0.93
C LYS A 81 -2.56 -11.74 -1.91
N CYS A 82 -2.03 -12.94 -1.73
CA CYS A 82 -1.19 -13.57 -2.75
C CYS A 82 -2.08 -14.12 -3.87
N THR A 83 -1.78 -13.74 -5.11
CA THR A 83 -2.44 -14.25 -6.31
C THR A 83 -1.43 -14.94 -7.22
N SER A 84 -1.90 -15.65 -8.24
CA SER A 84 -1.01 -16.22 -9.27
C SER A 84 -0.22 -15.16 -10.06
N LYS A 85 -0.63 -13.89 -9.99
CA LYS A 85 0.02 -12.74 -10.62
C LYS A 85 0.90 -11.94 -9.66
N GLY A 86 1.05 -12.39 -8.41
CA GLY A 86 1.79 -11.69 -7.36
C GLY A 86 0.91 -11.16 -6.24
N LEU A 87 1.51 -10.30 -5.41
CA LEU A 87 0.88 -9.68 -4.25
C LEU A 87 -0.12 -8.59 -4.68
N CYS A 88 -1.30 -8.58 -4.05
CA CYS A 88 -2.29 -7.51 -4.17
C CYS A 88 -2.66 -7.01 -2.77
N LEU A 89 -2.95 -5.72 -2.65
CA LEU A 89 -3.42 -5.09 -1.42
C LEU A 89 -4.86 -4.63 -1.58
N ILE A 90 -5.72 -5.05 -0.65
CA ILE A 90 -7.10 -4.58 -0.55
C ILE A 90 -7.24 -3.74 0.73
N ILE A 91 -7.85 -2.57 0.64
CA ILE A 91 -8.01 -1.65 1.76
C ILE A 91 -9.50 -1.47 2.09
N TYR A 92 -9.85 -1.73 3.35
CA TYR A 92 -11.21 -1.55 3.87
C TYR A 92 -11.26 -0.37 4.83
N SER A 93 -12.31 0.44 4.72
CA SER A 93 -12.72 1.33 5.81
C SER A 93 -13.36 0.49 6.91
N ILE A 94 -13.08 0.84 8.17
CA ILE A 94 -13.65 0.21 9.36
C ILE A 94 -14.84 1.03 9.87
#